data_AF-A0A1F5UQW5-F1
#
_entry.id   AF-A0A1F5UQW5-F1
#
_cell.length_a   1.000
_cell.length_b   1.000
_cell.length_c   1.000
_cell.angle_alpha   90.00
_cell.angle_beta   90.00
_cell.angle_gamma   90.00
#
_symmetry.space_group_name_H-M   'P 1'
#
loop_
_entity.id
_entity.type
_entity.pdbx_description
1 polymer ?
#
loop_
_entity_poly.entity_id
_entity_poly.type
_entity_poly.pdbx_seq_one_letter_code
_entity_poly.pdbx_strand_id
1 'polypeptide(L)' 'MKLSNQADIRRICTFLKSGELKYLDNISSKAKLTGGSRLSRTKILRVLVKAMKEMRVDVTGVKTEEQLKKRILRSKILK' A
#
# COMPACT_ATOMS: atom_id res chain seq x y z
N MET A 1 -6.83 -26.53 -20.36
CA MET A 1 -6.63 -25.05 -20.38
C MET A 1 -5.80 -24.68 -19.16
N LYS A 2 -4.51 -24.34 -19.35
CA LYS A 2 -3.52 -24.24 -18.27
C LYS A 2 -3.80 -23.04 -17.36
N LEU A 3 -3.99 -23.28 -16.07
CA LEU A 3 -4.07 -22.26 -15.02
C LEU A 3 -2.76 -21.47 -15.01
N SER A 4 -2.79 -20.28 -15.61
CA SER A 4 -1.65 -19.37 -15.71
C SER A 4 -1.99 -18.09 -14.97
N ASN A 5 -1.69 -18.07 -13.67
CA ASN A 5 -1.00 -16.96 -12.97
C ASN A 5 -1.05 -17.19 -11.45
N GLN A 6 -0.25 -18.13 -10.95
CA GLN A 6 0.29 -17.96 -9.61
C GLN A 6 1.36 -16.87 -9.75
N ALA A 7 0.94 -15.60 -9.74
CA ALA A 7 1.85 -14.47 -9.77
C ALA A 7 2.92 -14.71 -8.67
N ASP A 8 4.19 -14.47 -8.98
CA ASP A 8 5.35 -14.75 -8.12
C ASP A 8 5.21 -14.01 -6.77
N ILE A 9 4.48 -14.58 -5.81
CA ILE A 9 4.25 -13.97 -4.49
C ILE A 9 5.52 -14.19 -3.67
N ARG A 10 6.38 -13.18 -3.65
CA ARG A 10 7.55 -13.15 -2.78
C ARG A 10 7.20 -12.60 -1.40
N ARG A 11 7.70 -13.25 -0.35
CA ARG A 11 7.63 -12.73 1.02
C ARG A 11 8.61 -11.56 1.14
N ILE A 12 8.15 -10.43 1.66
CA ILE A 12 8.99 -9.30 2.02
C ILE A 12 9.01 -9.15 3.54
N CYS A 13 10.19 -8.86 4.10
CA CYS A 13 10.34 -8.44 5.49
C CYS A 13 10.51 -6.92 5.49
N THR A 14 9.66 -6.21 6.23
CA THR A 14 9.68 -4.74 6.28
C THR A 14 9.64 -4.28 7.73
N PHE A 15 10.43 -3.26 8.05
CA PHE A 15 10.44 -2.65 9.37
C PHE A 15 9.50 -1.44 9.39
N LEU A 16 8.55 -1.44 10.32
CA LEU A 16 7.63 -0.34 10.56
C LEU A 16 7.71 0.03 12.04
N LYS A 17 7.63 1.33 12.35
CA LYS A 17 7.54 1.80 13.73
C LYS A 17 6.21 1.35 14.35
N SER A 18 6.16 1.22 15.67
CA SER A 18 4.94 0.80 16.40
C SER A 18 3.73 1.68 16.08
N GLY A 19 3.93 2.98 15.85
CA GLY A 19 2.87 3.90 15.43
C GLY A 19 2.27 3.56 14.05
N GLU A 20 3.11 3.21 13.08
CA GLU A 20 2.69 2.82 11.73
C GLU A 20 1.95 1.47 11.75
N LEU A 21 2.41 0.52 12.55
CA LEU A 21 1.70 -0.75 12.75
C LEU A 21 0.32 -0.53 13.36
N LYS A 22 0.23 0.31 14.40
CA LYS A 22 -1.04 0.66 15.04
C LYS A 22 -1.98 1.37 14.06
N TYR A 23 -1.45 2.22 13.18
CA TYR A 23 -2.24 2.85 12.13
C TYR A 23 -2.85 1.82 11.16
N LEU A 24 -2.06 0.86 10.69
CA LEU A 24 -2.54 -0.22 9.83
C LEU A 24 -3.60 -1.10 10.54
N ASP A 25 -3.38 -1.43 11.81
CA ASP A 25 -4.36 -2.19 12.61
C ASP A 25 -5.66 -1.42 12.83
N ASN A 26 -5.58 -0.11 13.06
CA ASN A 26 -6.76 0.75 13.17
C ASN A 26 -7.57 0.80 11.88
N ILE A 27 -6.91 0.88 10.71
CA ILE A 27 -7.59 0.80 9.41
C ILE A 27 -8.29 -0.55 9.27
N SER A 28 -7.60 -1.65 9.59
CA SER A 28 -8.16 -3.00 9.54
C SER A 28 -9.40 -3.12 10.45
N SER A 29 -9.31 -2.62 11.67
CA SER A 29 -10.40 -2.67 12.65
C SER A 29 -11.58 -1.80 12.20
N LYS A 30 -11.32 -0.58 11.73
CA LYS A 30 -12.36 0.33 11.24
C LYS A 30 -13.12 -0.28 10.06
N ALA A 31 -12.41 -0.87 9.10
CA ALA A 31 -13.04 -1.55 7.96
C ALA A 31 -13.99 -2.68 8.41
N LYS A 32 -13.61 -3.45 9.43
CA LYS A 32 -14.46 -4.50 10.01
C LYS A 32 -15.67 -3.92 10.75
N LEU A 33 -15.47 -2.86 11.53
CA LEU A 33 -16.52 -2.23 12.33
C LEU A 33 -17.60 -1.55 11.47
N THR A 34 -17.23 -1.01 10.31
CA THR A 34 -18.16 -0.36 9.39
C THR A 34 -18.85 -1.33 8.43
N GLY A 35 -19.00 -2.61 8.81
CA GLY A 35 -19.66 -3.64 8.00
C GLY A 35 -18.81 -4.23 6.85
N GLY A 36 -17.54 -3.85 6.75
CA GLY A 36 -16.60 -4.43 5.80
C GLY A 36 -15.89 -5.67 6.34
N SER A 37 -14.85 -6.11 5.62
CA SER A 37 -14.04 -7.27 6.00
C SER A 37 -12.73 -6.87 6.67
N ARG A 38 -12.16 -7.77 7.47
CA ARG A 38 -10.84 -7.58 8.07
C ARG A 38 -9.78 -7.46 6.97
N LEU A 39 -9.10 -6.32 6.93
CA LEU A 39 -8.01 -6.07 5.99
C LEU A 39 -6.68 -6.43 6.64
N SER A 40 -6.07 -7.56 6.26
CA SER A 40 -4.74 -7.89 6.77
C SER A 40 -3.71 -6.83 6.35
N ARG A 41 -2.68 -6.63 7.18
CA ARG A 41 -1.59 -5.67 6.91
C ARG A 41 -0.97 -5.90 5.52
N THR A 42 -0.78 -7.17 5.14
CA THR A 42 -0.30 -7.57 3.82
C THR A 42 -1.25 -7.18 2.69
N LYS A 43 -2.57 -7.28 2.91
CA LYS A 43 -3.58 -6.86 1.91
C LYS A 43 -3.56 -5.35 1.73
N ILE A 44 -3.44 -4.58 2.81
CA ILE A 44 -3.30 -3.12 2.76
C ILE A 44 -2.05 -2.73 1.95
N LEU A 45 -0.89 -3.28 2.28
CA LEU A 45 0.37 -3.01 1.56
C LEU A 45 0.26 -3.38 0.07
N ARG A 46 -0.34 -4.53 -0.24
CA ARG A 46 -0.54 -4.97 -1.64
C ARG A 46 -1.43 -3.99 -2.42
N VAL A 47 -2.49 -3.49 -1.81
CA VAL A 47 -3.38 -2.50 -2.44
C VAL A 47 -2.67 -1.16 -2.60
N LEU A 48 -1.86 -0.73 -1.63
CA LEU A 48 -1.05 0.50 -1.74
C LEU A 48 -0.08 0.44 -2.92
N VAL A 49 0.61 -0.69 -3.13
CA VAL A 49 1.50 -0.86 -4.29
C VAL A 49 0.73 -0.79 -5.60
N LYS A 50 -0.45 -1.42 -5.68
CA LYS A 50 -1.32 -1.34 -6.87
C LYS A 50 -1.78 0.09 -7.14
N ALA A 51 -2.26 0.79 -6.12
CA ALA A 51 -2.70 2.17 -6.23
C ALA A 51 -1.55 3.09 -6.68
N MET A 52 -0.34 2.92 -6.12
CA MET A 52 0.83 3.69 -6.53
C MET A 52 1.20 3.44 -8.01
N LYS A 53 1.03 2.21 -8.49
CA LYS A 53 1.23 1.86 -9.91
C LYS A 53 0.18 2.52 -10.81
N GLU A 54 -1.08 2.54 -10.39
CA GLU A 54 -2.18 3.20 -11.13
C GLU A 54 -2.01 4.71 -11.18
N MET A 55 -1.56 5.32 -10.08
CA MET A 55 -1.28 6.76 -9.97
C MET A 55 -0.08 7.22 -10.81
N ARG A 56 0.70 6.29 -11.40
CA ARG A 56 1.92 6.56 -12.18
C ARG A 56 2.83 7.59 -11.49
N VAL A 57 3.08 7.39 -10.19
CA VAL A 57 3.89 8.32 -9.39
C VAL A 57 5.29 8.41 -9.97
N ASP A 58 5.66 9.58 -10.50
CA ASP A 58 6.99 9.85 -11.03
C ASP A 58 8.00 9.97 -9.88
N VAL A 59 8.84 8.95 -9.70
CA VAL A 59 9.87 8.89 -8.66
C VAL A 59 11.26 9.33 -9.16
N THR A 60 11.33 9.93 -10.35
CA THR A 60 12.60 10.36 -10.94
C THR A 60 13.30 11.36 -10.03
N GLY A 61 14.55 11.05 -9.64
CA GLY A 61 15.37 11.92 -8.79
C GLY A 61 14.99 11.97 -7.30
N VAL A 62 14.09 11.10 -6.82
CA VAL A 62 13.73 11.03 -5.39
C VAL A 62 14.89 10.45 -4.57
N LYS A 63 15.37 11.21 -3.58
CA LYS A 63 16.49 10.82 -2.71
C LYS A 63 16.10 10.52 -1.26
N THR A 64 14.93 10.97 -0.82
CA THR A 64 14.48 10.83 0.57
C THR A 64 13.04 10.32 0.64
N GLU A 65 12.71 9.67 1.76
CA GLU A 65 11.35 9.19 2.04
C GLU A 65 10.33 10.34 2.03
N GLU A 66 10.73 11.53 2.51
CA GLU A 66 9.88 12.72 2.49
C GLU A 66 9.58 13.22 1.07
N GLN A 67 10.57 13.18 0.16
CA GLN A 67 10.36 13.52 -1.25
C GLN A 67 9.38 12.53 -1.90
N LEU A 68 9.54 11.24 -1.62
CA LEU A 68 8.62 10.20 -2.10
C LEU A 68 7.19 10.46 -1.61
N LYS A 69 7.03 10.72 -0.30
CA LYS A 69 5.73 11.04 0.30
C LYS A 69 5.07 12.24 -0.37
N LYS A 70 5.82 13.33 -0.57
CA LYS A 70 5.32 14.55 -1.26
C LYS A 70 4.86 14.23 -2.67
N ARG A 71 5.57 13.35 -3.38
CA ARG A 71 5.25 12.97 -4.76
C ARG A 71 3.96 12.14 -4.84
N ILE A 72 3.82 11.14 -3.98
CA ILE A 72 2.60 10.33 -3.86
C ILE A 72 1.38 11.22 -3.56
N LEU A 73 1.52 12.18 -2.64
CA LEU A 73 0.45 13.10 -2.31
C LEU A 73 0.10 14.06 -3.46
N ARG A 74 1.06 14.47 -4.27
CA ARG A 74 0.79 15.28 -5.48
C ARG A 74 0.06 14.49 -6.57
N SER A 75 0.38 13.22 -6.73
CA SER A 75 -0.27 12.35 -7.73
C SER A 75 -1.74 12.03 -7.41
N LYS A 76 -2.27 12.40 -6.23
CA LYS A 76 -3.70 12.27 -5.88
C LYS A 76 -4.66 13.17 -6.70
N ILE A 77 -4.13 14.04 -7.56
CA ILE A 77 -4.89 15.11 -8.27
C ILE A 77 -5.16 14.78 -9.75
N LEU A 78 -5.04 13.52 -10.18
CA LEU A 78 -5.56 13.13 -11.50
C LEU A 78 -7.01 12.66 -11.33
N LYS A 79 -7.92 13.63 -11.43
CA LYS A 79 -9.35 13.41 -11.72
C LYS A 79 -9.51 12.86 -13.13
#